data_AF-A0A937DVQ1-F1
#
_entry.id   AF-A0A937DVQ1-F1
#
_cell.length_a   1.000
_cell.length_b   1.000
_cell.length_c   1.000
_cell.angle_alpha   90.00
_cell.angle_beta   90.00
_cell.angle_gamma   90.00
#
_symmetry.space_group_name_H-M   'P 1'
#
loop_
_entity.id
_entity.type
_entity.pdbx_description
1 polymer ?
#
loop_
_entity_poly.entity_id
_entity_poly.type
_entity_poly.pdbx_seq_one_letter_code
_entity_poly.pdbx_strand_id
1 'polypeptide(L)'
;MADAAGPRQKALLQPLIDTRLDWAAGTIGLLAERATVEGDDLSVAERLAGLQEDARASWHDPAHLQKLGRAAVGELRWQGERRGWDDAETEARARNGLSDLYAGAVEAAMGRDLDSAASLLAHAREVIAPDRLQAIDRRLTRARDDGALREIDAALEDLPLDPAAPPSLVAFSEHVAGRTPSDATEQVRGRFAELATHAHRRAERQWHRQQAEAGIAALDWLRQNPDSSSLFLPEEMRAWLASDQVDGLKALEEHGRLVTAPDLFERLDRQLVYEPEAFATLDLDRHRLSLDDDDHARFASVQKAIVEGEIDPAFARYRLARLGIDHALEQRDSDGDGAEAAGARADMRHLLDAFEAIEGRPTTLADIDAIVARTLGEAADGAIVRQPSEPFDPHHVVPTGRPPRRPPAQQPPGPSRNTPPDPTQQPPRLPEPTEFKSRIPGQSKRAFE
;
A
#
# COMPACT_ATOMS: atom_id res chain seq x y z
N MET A 1 -11.78 88.57 24.05
CA MET A 1 -12.08 89.88 24.68
C MET A 1 -11.38 91.06 24.01
N ALA A 2 -10.41 90.85 23.11
CA ALA A 2 -9.58 91.92 22.57
C ALA A 2 -10.28 92.84 21.53
N ASP A 3 -11.34 92.41 20.82
CA ASP A 3 -11.85 93.17 19.65
C ASP A 3 -13.29 93.72 19.73
N ALA A 4 -13.94 93.73 20.90
CA ALA A 4 -15.26 94.38 21.03
C ALA A 4 -15.09 95.89 21.26
N ALA A 5 -15.23 96.69 20.20
CA ALA A 5 -14.85 98.10 20.14
C ALA A 5 -15.75 99.11 20.90
N GLY A 6 -16.74 98.68 21.70
CA GLY A 6 -17.54 99.60 22.52
C GLY A 6 -18.42 98.96 23.60
N PRO A 7 -18.83 99.72 24.65
CA PRO A 7 -19.52 99.19 25.83
C PRO A 7 -20.88 98.53 25.52
N ARG A 8 -21.62 99.01 24.51
CA ARG A 8 -22.86 98.35 24.04
C ARG A 8 -22.61 97.00 23.36
N GLN A 9 -21.54 96.86 22.59
CA GLN A 9 -21.17 95.57 21.96
C GLN A 9 -20.70 94.56 22.99
N LYS A 10 -19.94 94.99 24.02
CA LYS A 10 -19.60 94.13 25.15
C LYS A 10 -20.85 93.66 25.90
N ALA A 11 -21.81 94.55 26.20
CA ALA A 11 -23.04 94.18 26.90
C ALA A 11 -23.91 93.18 26.12
N LEU A 12 -23.88 93.21 24.78
CA LEU A 12 -24.60 92.26 23.91
C LEU A 12 -23.87 90.92 23.72
N LEU A 13 -22.53 90.95 23.63
CA LEU A 13 -21.72 89.76 23.36
C LEU A 13 -21.38 88.96 24.62
N GLN A 14 -21.30 89.61 25.78
CA GLN A 14 -20.94 88.96 27.05
C GLN A 14 -21.86 87.77 27.39
N PRO A 15 -23.20 87.89 27.35
CA PRO A 15 -24.08 86.76 27.70
C PRO A 15 -23.95 85.58 26.73
N LEU A 16 -23.72 85.86 25.45
CA LEU A 16 -23.54 84.84 24.41
C LEU A 16 -22.20 84.12 24.54
N ILE A 17 -21.15 84.82 24.97
CA ILE A 17 -19.85 84.24 25.25
C ILE A 17 -19.92 83.38 26.52
N ASP A 18 -20.56 83.88 27.58
CA ASP A 18 -20.71 83.14 28.84
C ASP A 18 -21.52 81.86 28.61
N THR A 19 -22.62 81.93 27.84
CA THR A 19 -23.43 80.75 27.50
C THR A 19 -22.66 79.74 26.64
N ARG A 20 -21.79 80.20 25.72
CA ARG A 20 -20.94 79.31 24.91
C ARG A 20 -19.81 78.69 25.73
N LEU A 21 -19.26 79.42 26.68
CA LEU A 21 -18.23 78.91 27.60
C LEU A 21 -18.83 77.89 28.57
N ASP A 22 -20.03 78.12 29.09
CA ASP A 22 -20.75 77.15 29.94
C ASP A 22 -21.09 75.88 29.16
N TRP A 23 -21.54 76.00 27.91
CA TRP A 23 -21.79 74.85 27.05
C TRP A 23 -20.51 74.08 26.71
N ALA A 24 -19.42 74.78 26.40
CA ALA A 24 -18.12 74.17 26.12
C ALA A 24 -17.54 73.48 27.36
N ALA A 25 -17.64 74.10 28.54
CA ALA A 25 -17.22 73.51 29.81
C ALA A 25 -18.05 72.28 30.16
N GLY A 26 -19.37 72.32 29.97
CA GLY A 26 -20.24 71.15 30.15
C GLY A 26 -19.92 70.01 29.18
N THR A 27 -19.64 70.33 27.92
CA THR A 27 -19.29 69.32 26.91
C THR A 27 -17.91 68.71 27.16
N ILE A 28 -16.91 69.52 27.54
CA ILE A 28 -15.57 69.04 27.92
C ILE A 28 -15.64 68.20 29.19
N GLY A 29 -16.47 68.59 30.17
CA GLY A 29 -16.72 67.80 31.38
C GLY A 29 -17.26 66.42 31.07
N LEU A 30 -18.29 66.34 30.20
CA LEU A 30 -18.86 65.06 29.74
C LEU A 30 -17.85 64.20 28.96
N LEU A 31 -17.00 64.81 28.13
CA LEU A 31 -15.96 64.09 27.40
C LEU A 31 -14.84 63.58 28.32
N ALA A 32 -14.43 64.38 29.31
CA ALA A 32 -13.42 63.97 30.29
C ALA A 32 -13.93 62.82 31.18
N GLU A 33 -15.17 62.92 31.66
CA GLU A 33 -15.84 61.86 32.42
C GLU A 33 -15.94 60.57 31.60
N ARG A 34 -16.34 60.67 30.33
CA ARG A 34 -16.40 59.53 29.42
C ARG A 34 -15.03 58.91 29.16
N ALA A 35 -13.99 59.72 28.95
CA ALA A 35 -12.63 59.25 28.74
C ALA A 35 -12.07 58.53 29.99
N THR A 36 -12.38 59.01 31.20
CA THR A 36 -12.01 58.31 32.44
C THR A 36 -12.75 56.99 32.60
N VAL A 37 -14.04 56.95 32.27
CA VAL A 37 -14.83 55.71 32.33
C VAL A 37 -14.28 54.65 31.38
N GLU A 38 -14.01 55.05 30.13
CA GLU A 38 -13.45 54.18 29.07
C GLU A 38 -12.03 53.69 29.42
N GLY A 39 -11.16 54.54 29.98
CA GLY A 39 -9.81 54.17 30.42
C GLY A 39 -9.79 53.15 31.54
N ASP A 40 -10.65 53.30 32.54
CA ASP A 40 -10.81 52.34 33.64
C ASP A 40 -11.38 50.99 33.15
N ASP A 41 -12.31 51.00 32.17
CA ASP A 41 -12.87 49.77 31.62
C ASP A 41 -11.84 48.97 30.82
N LEU A 42 -10.96 49.65 30.09
CA LEU A 42 -9.80 49.04 29.46
C LEU A 42 -8.89 48.40 30.52
N SER A 43 -8.63 49.12 31.62
CA SER A 43 -7.79 48.59 32.71
C SER A 43 -8.40 47.34 33.38
N VAL A 44 -9.72 47.29 33.58
CA VAL A 44 -10.42 46.07 34.07
C VAL A 44 -10.29 44.94 33.07
N ALA A 45 -10.53 45.22 31.78
CA ALA A 45 -10.41 44.21 30.74
C ALA A 45 -8.99 43.62 30.66
N GLU A 46 -7.95 44.45 30.79
CA GLU A 46 -6.55 44.02 30.86
C GLU A 46 -6.28 43.14 32.08
N ARG A 47 -6.76 43.54 33.27
CA ARG A 47 -6.60 42.73 34.49
C ARG A 47 -7.32 41.38 34.36
N LEU A 48 -8.54 41.36 33.84
CA LEU A 48 -9.29 40.13 33.60
C LEU A 48 -8.60 39.22 32.58
N ALA A 49 -8.04 39.79 31.51
CA ALA A 49 -7.27 39.04 30.53
C ALA A 49 -6.01 38.42 31.17
N GLY A 50 -5.28 39.17 32.00
CA GLY A 50 -4.13 38.64 32.75
C GLY A 50 -4.51 37.50 33.69
N LEU A 51 -5.61 37.64 34.44
CA LEU A 51 -6.12 36.56 35.31
C LEU A 51 -6.51 35.31 34.51
N GLN A 52 -7.07 35.47 33.30
CA GLN A 52 -7.38 34.34 32.42
C GLN A 52 -6.11 33.67 31.89
N GLU A 53 -5.07 34.43 31.56
CA GLU A 53 -3.78 33.88 31.14
C GLU A 53 -3.09 33.11 32.27
N ASP A 54 -3.07 33.67 33.47
CA ASP A 54 -2.53 33.02 34.67
C ASP A 54 -3.30 31.73 34.99
N ALA A 55 -4.63 31.74 34.82
CA ALA A 55 -5.46 30.55 35.00
C ALA A 55 -5.15 29.46 33.96
N ARG A 56 -4.93 29.85 32.69
CA ARG A 56 -4.46 28.94 31.63
C ARG A 56 -3.04 28.43 31.88
N ALA A 57 -2.20 29.16 32.60
CA ALA A 57 -0.86 28.68 32.97
C ALA A 57 -0.89 27.76 34.19
N SER A 58 -1.84 27.98 35.11
CA SER A 58 -1.90 27.35 36.44
C SER A 58 -3.02 26.31 36.57
N TRP A 59 -3.46 25.72 35.46
CA TRP A 59 -4.58 24.76 35.44
C TRP A 59 -4.36 23.54 36.36
N HIS A 60 -3.11 23.21 36.68
CA HIS A 60 -2.73 22.10 37.56
C HIS A 60 -2.91 22.38 39.06
N ASP A 61 -3.18 23.63 39.46
CA ASP A 61 -3.38 24.03 40.86
C ASP A 61 -4.81 24.56 41.09
N PRO A 62 -5.75 23.68 41.50
CA PRO A 62 -7.13 24.07 41.78
C PRO A 62 -7.25 25.15 42.87
N ALA A 63 -6.36 25.17 43.86
CA ALA A 63 -6.40 26.16 44.93
C ALA A 63 -5.97 27.54 44.42
N HIS A 64 -5.02 27.59 43.49
CA HIS A 64 -4.66 28.83 42.79
C HIS A 64 -5.77 29.31 41.86
N LEU A 65 -6.39 28.41 41.09
CA LEU A 65 -7.55 28.74 40.24
C LEU A 65 -8.71 29.35 41.04
N GLN A 66 -8.99 28.83 42.25
CA GLN A 66 -10.00 29.41 43.13
C GLN A 66 -9.64 30.82 43.62
N LYS A 67 -8.35 31.15 43.76
CA LYS A 67 -7.91 32.52 44.10
C LYS A 67 -8.10 33.45 42.90
N LEU A 68 -7.67 33.02 41.70
CA LEU A 68 -7.84 33.78 40.46
C LEU A 68 -9.32 34.02 40.14
N GLY A 69 -10.17 33.00 40.32
CA GLY A 69 -11.62 33.13 40.14
C GLY A 69 -12.25 34.15 41.09
N ARG A 70 -11.84 34.15 42.37
CA ARG A 70 -12.30 35.15 43.34
C ARG A 70 -11.86 36.57 42.95
N ALA A 71 -10.62 36.73 42.47
CA ALA A 71 -10.13 38.01 41.99
C ALA A 71 -10.93 38.51 40.76
N ALA A 72 -11.18 37.64 39.77
CA ALA A 72 -11.95 37.98 38.58
C ALA A 72 -13.39 38.39 38.90
N VAL A 73 -14.06 37.67 39.81
CA VAL A 73 -15.40 38.05 40.30
C VAL A 73 -15.37 39.40 41.02
N GLY A 74 -14.33 39.67 41.81
CA GLY A 74 -14.14 40.96 42.49
C GLY A 74 -14.03 42.12 41.51
N GLU A 75 -13.21 41.99 40.47
CA GLU A 75 -13.06 43.00 39.40
C GLU A 75 -14.38 43.26 38.65
N LEU A 76 -15.13 42.21 38.33
CA LEU A 76 -16.41 42.34 37.62
C LEU A 76 -17.51 42.97 38.48
N ARG A 77 -17.52 42.68 39.78
CA ARG A 77 -18.43 43.33 40.73
C ARG A 77 -18.09 44.81 40.91
N TRP A 78 -16.82 45.12 41.07
CA TRP A 78 -16.34 46.51 41.12
C TRP A 78 -16.70 47.29 39.85
N GLN A 79 -16.55 46.67 38.68
CA GLN A 79 -16.98 47.28 37.41
C GLN A 79 -18.49 47.54 37.38
N GLY A 80 -19.30 46.61 37.90
CA GLY A 80 -20.76 46.77 37.99
C GLY A 80 -21.20 47.91 38.89
N GLU A 81 -20.61 48.01 40.08
CA GLU A 81 -20.83 49.14 41.00
C GLU A 81 -20.51 50.48 40.33
N ARG A 82 -19.38 50.54 39.61
CA ARG A 82 -18.91 51.76 38.93
C ARG A 82 -19.80 52.15 37.75
N ARG A 83 -20.28 51.18 36.98
CA ARG A 83 -21.18 51.42 35.83
C ARG A 83 -22.65 51.57 36.21
N GLY A 84 -23.00 51.37 37.49
CA GLY A 84 -24.38 51.42 37.95
C GLY A 84 -25.25 50.30 37.38
N TRP A 85 -24.65 49.12 37.11
CA TRP A 85 -25.42 47.93 36.75
C TRP A 85 -26.28 47.50 37.93
N ASP A 86 -27.43 46.91 37.64
CA ASP A 86 -28.20 46.27 38.68
C ASP A 86 -27.48 45.00 39.20
N ASP A 87 -27.92 44.52 40.36
CA ASP A 87 -27.32 43.35 41.01
C ASP A 87 -27.40 42.09 40.12
N ALA A 88 -28.47 41.95 39.35
CA ALA A 88 -28.71 40.80 38.49
C ALA A 88 -27.75 40.79 37.30
N GLU A 89 -27.55 41.94 36.66
CA GLU A 89 -26.62 42.14 35.56
C GLU A 89 -25.16 41.96 36.02
N THR A 90 -24.81 42.53 37.18
CA THR A 90 -23.48 42.38 37.77
C THR A 90 -23.14 40.93 38.09
N GLU A 91 -24.05 40.21 38.73
CA GLU A 91 -23.86 38.80 39.07
C GLU A 91 -23.83 37.90 37.83
N ALA A 92 -24.65 38.20 36.80
CA ALA A 92 -24.60 37.48 35.53
C ALA A 92 -23.24 37.63 34.83
N ARG A 93 -22.68 38.85 34.81
CA ARG A 93 -21.33 39.07 34.24
C ARG A 93 -20.25 38.40 35.07
N ALA A 94 -20.32 38.47 36.40
CA ALA A 94 -19.38 37.79 37.29
C ALA A 94 -19.35 36.27 37.06
N ARG A 95 -20.53 35.64 36.93
CA ARG A 95 -20.64 34.20 36.61
C ARG A 95 -20.08 33.87 35.23
N ASN A 96 -20.36 34.68 34.22
CA ASN A 96 -19.82 34.46 32.87
C ASN A 96 -18.29 34.59 32.86
N GLY A 97 -17.73 35.60 33.52
CA GLY A 97 -16.27 35.77 33.61
C GLY A 97 -15.60 34.63 34.39
N LEU A 98 -16.23 34.14 35.46
CA LEU A 98 -15.75 32.98 36.20
C LEU A 98 -15.82 31.70 35.36
N SER A 99 -16.92 31.51 34.61
CA SER A 99 -17.08 30.42 33.64
C SER A 99 -15.97 30.47 32.58
N ASP A 100 -15.68 31.63 32.00
CA ASP A 100 -14.64 31.79 30.98
C ASP A 100 -13.24 31.48 31.51
N LEU A 101 -12.96 31.86 32.77
CA LEU A 101 -11.68 31.57 33.43
C LEU A 101 -11.47 30.06 33.59
N TYR A 102 -12.45 29.34 34.16
CA TYR A 102 -12.33 27.88 34.33
C TYR A 102 -12.39 27.12 33.00
N ALA A 103 -13.25 27.53 32.07
CA ALA A 103 -13.32 26.96 30.73
C ALA A 103 -11.97 27.10 30.01
N GLY A 104 -11.34 28.27 30.10
CA GLY A 104 -10.01 28.52 29.54
C GLY A 104 -8.93 27.63 30.16
N ALA A 105 -8.95 27.44 31.49
CA ALA A 105 -8.02 26.56 32.18
C ALA A 105 -8.18 25.09 31.75
N VAL A 106 -9.42 24.60 31.60
CA VAL A 106 -9.69 23.25 31.08
C VAL A 106 -9.21 23.12 29.64
N GLU A 107 -9.53 24.07 28.76
CA GLU A 107 -9.09 24.04 27.36
C GLU A 107 -7.55 24.06 27.24
N ALA A 108 -6.85 24.78 28.12
CA ALA A 108 -5.40 24.76 28.20
C ALA A 108 -4.86 23.40 28.67
N ALA A 109 -5.48 22.80 29.69
CA ALA A 109 -5.14 21.46 30.17
C ALA A 109 -5.35 20.41 29.07
N MET A 110 -6.44 20.49 28.29
CA MET A 110 -6.71 19.56 27.19
C MET A 110 -5.60 19.51 26.14
N GLY A 111 -4.91 20.63 25.91
CA GLY A 111 -3.78 20.70 24.99
C GLY A 111 -2.50 20.02 25.51
N ARG A 112 -2.46 19.59 26.76
CA ARG A 112 -1.27 19.01 27.41
C ARG A 112 -1.52 17.65 28.06
N ASP A 113 -2.60 17.53 28.83
CA ASP A 113 -2.94 16.36 29.62
C ASP A 113 -4.46 16.22 29.71
N LEU A 114 -5.01 15.22 29.01
CA LEU A 114 -6.46 14.97 28.93
C LEU A 114 -7.05 14.47 30.24
N ASP A 115 -6.26 13.79 31.09
CA ASP A 115 -6.74 13.26 32.36
C ASP A 115 -6.82 14.36 33.41
N SER A 116 -5.80 15.20 33.47
CA SER A 116 -5.86 16.44 34.26
C SER A 116 -6.98 17.36 33.80
N ALA A 117 -7.19 17.49 32.48
CA ALA A 117 -8.30 18.29 31.93
C ALA A 117 -9.67 17.76 32.36
N ALA A 118 -9.86 16.44 32.37
CA ALA A 118 -11.11 15.83 32.82
C ALA A 118 -11.34 15.98 34.33
N SER A 119 -10.28 15.82 35.13
CA SER A 119 -10.35 16.05 36.57
C SER A 119 -10.73 17.51 36.87
N LEU A 120 -10.10 18.46 36.16
CA LEU A 120 -10.42 19.88 36.29
C LEU A 120 -11.85 20.20 35.82
N LEU A 121 -12.29 19.62 34.71
CA LEU A 121 -13.66 19.80 34.22
C LEU A 121 -14.70 19.27 35.21
N ALA A 122 -14.43 18.12 35.84
CA ALA A 122 -15.29 17.56 36.89
C ALA A 122 -15.37 18.50 38.10
N HIS A 123 -14.24 19.11 38.49
CA HIS A 123 -14.20 20.11 39.56
C HIS A 123 -14.95 21.41 39.21
N ALA A 124 -14.82 21.89 37.97
CA ALA A 124 -15.37 23.18 37.53
C ALA A 124 -16.81 23.09 36.97
N ARG A 125 -17.43 21.91 37.00
CA ARG A 125 -18.71 21.63 36.32
C ARG A 125 -19.86 22.56 36.74
N GLU A 126 -19.93 22.91 38.01
CA GLU A 126 -20.98 23.79 38.56
C GLU A 126 -20.76 25.27 38.22
N VAL A 127 -19.54 25.63 37.80
CA VAL A 127 -19.12 27.01 37.56
C VAL A 127 -19.19 27.36 36.07
N ILE A 128 -18.86 26.42 35.19
CA ILE A 128 -18.86 26.61 33.75
C ILE A 128 -20.30 26.65 33.23
N ALA A 129 -20.60 27.62 32.37
CA ALA A 129 -21.91 27.77 31.75
C ALA A 129 -22.32 26.47 30.99
N PRO A 130 -23.59 26.02 31.05
CA PRO A 130 -24.01 24.73 30.51
C PRO A 130 -23.66 24.48 29.04
N ASP A 131 -23.84 25.48 28.18
CA ASP A 131 -23.52 25.37 26.75
C ASP A 131 -22.02 25.23 26.51
N ARG A 132 -21.20 25.96 27.29
CA ARG A 132 -19.74 25.89 27.26
C ARG A 132 -19.25 24.54 27.77
N LEU A 133 -19.83 24.06 28.87
CA LEU A 133 -19.55 22.76 29.46
C LEU A 133 -19.79 21.65 28.43
N GLN A 134 -20.93 21.66 27.74
CA GLN A 134 -21.24 20.67 26.70
C GLN A 134 -20.25 20.73 25.53
N ALA A 135 -19.82 21.92 25.12
CA ALA A 135 -18.83 22.08 24.06
C ALA A 135 -17.46 21.53 24.46
N ILE A 136 -17.01 21.80 25.68
CA ILE A 136 -15.73 21.29 26.23
C ILE A 136 -15.79 19.76 26.36
N ASP A 137 -16.86 19.21 26.91
CA ASP A 137 -17.05 17.77 27.08
C ASP A 137 -16.94 17.03 25.73
N ARG A 138 -17.65 17.51 24.69
CA ARG A 138 -17.53 16.97 23.33
C ARG A 138 -16.11 17.03 22.77
N ARG A 139 -15.39 18.13 23.01
CA ARG A 139 -14.00 18.28 22.54
C ARG A 139 -13.07 17.34 23.30
N LEU A 140 -13.29 17.15 24.60
CA LEU A 140 -12.49 16.26 25.45
C LEU A 140 -12.68 14.80 25.06
N THR A 141 -13.93 14.35 24.84
CA THR A 141 -14.21 13.00 24.33
C THR A 141 -13.52 12.77 22.99
N ARG A 142 -13.65 13.70 22.03
CA ARG A 142 -12.97 13.59 20.73
C ARG A 142 -11.45 13.51 20.87
N ALA A 143 -10.85 14.35 21.71
CA ALA A 143 -9.41 14.35 21.92
C ALA A 143 -8.91 13.03 22.54
N ARG A 144 -9.71 12.41 23.42
CA ARG A 144 -9.45 11.06 23.95
C ARG A 144 -9.54 9.98 22.88
N ASP A 145 -10.62 9.98 22.10
CA ASP A 145 -10.81 9.03 21.01
C ASP A 145 -9.66 9.10 20.00
N ASP A 146 -9.27 10.32 19.60
CA ASP A 146 -8.16 10.56 18.67
C ASP A 146 -6.79 10.19 19.28
N GLY A 147 -6.64 10.30 20.61
CA GLY A 147 -5.47 9.84 21.35
C GLY A 147 -5.36 8.32 21.33
N ALA A 148 -6.45 7.63 21.69
CA ALA A 148 -6.54 6.17 21.70
C ALA A 148 -6.32 5.57 20.30
N LEU A 149 -6.88 6.20 19.24
CA LEU A 149 -6.64 5.78 17.86
C LEU A 149 -5.16 5.82 17.49
N ARG A 150 -4.44 6.88 17.86
CA ARG A 150 -3.00 7.00 17.59
C ARG A 150 -2.16 6.00 18.37
N GLU A 151 -2.49 5.77 19.64
CA GLU A 151 -1.79 4.79 20.46
C GLU A 151 -1.98 3.36 19.94
N ILE A 152 -3.21 3.02 19.55
CA ILE A 152 -3.53 1.71 18.98
C ILE A 152 -2.85 1.54 17.62
N ASP A 153 -2.85 2.54 16.74
CA ASP A 153 -2.16 2.45 15.43
C ASP A 153 -0.65 2.20 15.61
N ALA A 154 0.00 2.95 16.51
CA ALA A 154 1.41 2.73 16.84
C ALA A 154 1.66 1.30 17.38
N ALA A 155 0.79 0.80 18.26
CA ALA A 155 0.90 -0.57 18.77
C ALA A 155 0.68 -1.64 17.68
N LEU A 156 -0.12 -1.34 16.65
CA LEU A 156 -0.32 -2.25 15.51
C LEU A 156 0.87 -2.24 14.55
N GLU A 157 1.61 -1.13 14.44
CA GLU A 157 2.85 -1.07 13.64
C GLU A 157 3.96 -1.93 14.23
N ASP A 158 4.02 -2.03 15.55
CA ASP A 158 5.04 -2.80 16.28
C ASP A 158 4.72 -4.30 16.39
N LEU A 159 3.62 -4.77 15.80
CA LEU A 159 3.28 -6.20 15.81
C LEU A 159 4.32 -7.01 15.01
N PRO A 160 5.02 -7.96 15.63
CA PRO A 160 5.98 -8.78 14.92
C PRO A 160 5.27 -9.66 13.89
N LEU A 161 5.84 -9.72 12.68
CA LEU A 161 5.36 -10.60 11.64
C LEU A 161 5.95 -12.00 11.83
N ASP A 162 5.10 -13.01 11.78
CA ASP A 162 5.53 -14.41 11.81
C ASP A 162 5.90 -14.85 10.38
N PRO A 163 7.14 -15.29 10.12
CA PRO A 163 7.51 -15.83 8.81
C PRO A 163 6.72 -17.10 8.44
N ALA A 164 6.29 -17.90 9.43
CA ALA A 164 5.63 -19.18 9.19
C ALA A 164 4.14 -19.05 8.82
N ALA A 165 3.51 -17.92 9.11
CA ALA A 165 2.08 -17.73 8.90
C ALA A 165 1.75 -16.31 8.43
N PRO A 166 0.85 -16.16 7.44
CA PRO A 166 0.42 -14.84 7.00
C PRO A 166 -0.29 -14.09 8.12
N PRO A 167 -0.17 -12.75 8.19
CA PRO A 167 -0.86 -11.94 9.18
C PRO A 167 -2.38 -12.17 9.15
N SER A 168 -2.97 -12.45 10.31
CA SER A 168 -4.42 -12.73 10.44
C SER A 168 -5.20 -11.49 10.83
N LEU A 169 -6.25 -11.15 10.08
CA LEU A 169 -7.15 -10.04 10.44
C LEU A 169 -7.81 -10.24 11.82
N VAL A 170 -8.05 -11.49 12.22
CA VAL A 170 -8.62 -11.81 13.54
C VAL A 170 -7.67 -11.38 14.66
N ALA A 171 -6.38 -11.67 14.52
CA ALA A 171 -5.37 -11.27 15.50
C ALA A 171 -5.28 -9.73 15.63
N PHE A 172 -5.31 -9.01 14.50
CA PHE A 172 -5.34 -7.54 14.52
C PHE A 172 -6.63 -7.00 15.16
N SER A 173 -7.78 -7.60 14.86
CA SER A 173 -9.07 -7.21 15.43
C SER A 173 -9.13 -7.46 16.93
N GLU A 174 -8.63 -8.59 17.42
CA GLU A 174 -8.53 -8.91 18.84
C GLU A 174 -7.56 -7.97 19.57
N HIS A 175 -6.43 -7.63 18.95
CA HIS A 175 -5.45 -6.71 19.50
C HIS A 175 -6.03 -5.29 19.68
N VAL A 176 -6.82 -4.84 18.72
CA VAL A 176 -7.56 -3.57 18.80
C VAL A 176 -8.68 -3.64 19.83
N ALA A 177 -9.46 -4.73 19.84
CA ALA A 177 -10.55 -4.92 20.80
C ALA A 177 -10.04 -4.89 22.25
N GLY A 178 -8.88 -5.52 22.51
CA GLY A 178 -8.25 -5.53 23.84
C GLY A 178 -7.77 -4.16 24.34
N ARG A 179 -7.62 -3.16 23.46
CA ARG A 179 -7.22 -1.79 23.81
C ARG A 179 -8.32 -0.75 23.64
N THR A 180 -9.45 -1.14 23.04
CA THR A 180 -10.57 -0.21 22.83
C THR A 180 -11.18 0.16 24.18
N PRO A 181 -11.33 1.47 24.50
CA PRO A 181 -11.98 1.90 25.74
C PRO A 181 -13.41 1.34 25.85
N SER A 182 -13.80 0.89 27.05
CA SER A 182 -15.12 0.28 27.27
C SER A 182 -16.29 1.23 27.01
N ASP A 183 -16.06 2.53 27.22
CA ASP A 183 -16.99 3.63 27.03
C ASP A 183 -17.00 4.19 25.59
N ALA A 184 -16.18 3.64 24.68
CA ALA A 184 -16.14 4.06 23.28
C ALA A 184 -17.53 3.92 22.62
N THR A 185 -17.92 4.95 21.88
CA THR A 185 -19.17 4.94 21.10
C THR A 185 -19.07 3.99 19.91
N GLU A 186 -20.22 3.57 19.35
CA GLU A 186 -20.23 2.67 18.19
C GLU A 186 -19.52 3.26 16.97
N GLN A 187 -19.61 4.58 16.78
CA GLN A 187 -18.90 5.28 15.72
C GLN A 187 -17.37 5.17 15.89
N VAL A 188 -16.89 5.28 17.14
CA VAL A 188 -15.46 5.17 17.47
C VAL A 188 -15.00 3.72 17.34
N ARG A 189 -15.81 2.75 17.76
CA ARG A 189 -15.54 1.31 17.51
C ARG A 189 -15.45 0.99 16.02
N GLY A 190 -16.29 1.60 15.18
CA GLY A 190 -16.19 1.49 13.73
C GLY A 190 -14.83 1.96 13.20
N ARG A 191 -14.33 3.11 13.69
CA ARG A 191 -13.00 3.62 13.33
C ARG A 191 -11.87 2.69 13.78
N PHE A 192 -11.97 2.09 14.97
CA PHE A 192 -11.02 1.10 15.45
C PHE A 192 -10.99 -0.17 14.56
N ALA A 193 -12.15 -0.64 14.10
CA ALA A 193 -12.24 -1.78 13.18
C ALA A 193 -11.63 -1.46 11.79
N GLU A 194 -11.86 -0.24 11.27
CA GLU A 194 -11.21 0.24 10.05
C GLU A 194 -9.69 0.27 10.22
N LEU A 195 -9.20 0.76 11.36
CA LEU A 195 -7.79 0.81 11.69
C LEU A 195 -7.16 -0.59 11.67
N ALA A 196 -7.80 -1.58 12.31
CA ALA A 196 -7.35 -2.98 12.28
C ALA A 196 -7.22 -3.51 10.85
N THR A 197 -8.20 -3.21 9.99
CA THR A 197 -8.19 -3.62 8.57
C THR A 197 -7.05 -2.97 7.79
N HIS A 198 -6.81 -1.67 8.01
CA HIS A 198 -5.72 -0.96 7.35
C HIS A 198 -4.34 -1.45 7.78
N ALA A 199 -4.16 -1.70 9.08
CA ALA A 199 -2.93 -2.26 9.63
C ALA A 199 -2.68 -3.69 9.13
N HIS A 200 -3.71 -4.55 9.12
CA HIS A 200 -3.62 -5.90 8.57
C HIS A 200 -3.15 -5.90 7.11
N ARG A 201 -3.76 -5.09 6.23
CA ARG A 201 -3.33 -4.99 4.83
C ARG A 201 -1.91 -4.46 4.68
N ARG A 202 -1.44 -3.60 5.59
CA ARG A 202 -0.07 -3.08 5.60
C ARG A 202 0.90 -4.21 5.96
N ALA A 203 0.60 -4.95 7.02
CA ALA A 203 1.35 -6.11 7.47
C ALA A 203 1.43 -7.21 6.41
N GLU A 204 0.32 -7.53 5.74
CA GLU A 204 0.27 -8.53 4.66
C GLU A 204 1.20 -8.16 3.49
N ARG A 205 1.18 -6.89 3.06
CA ARG A 205 2.11 -6.41 2.01
C ARG A 205 3.57 -6.49 2.45
N GLN A 206 3.86 -6.15 3.70
CA GLN A 206 5.22 -6.25 4.24
C GLN A 206 5.67 -7.71 4.35
N TRP A 207 4.77 -8.60 4.76
CA TRP A 207 5.04 -10.04 4.85
C TRP A 207 5.38 -10.64 3.48
N HIS A 208 4.58 -10.37 2.45
CA HIS A 208 4.88 -10.81 1.08
C HIS A 208 6.20 -10.23 0.54
N ARG A 209 6.49 -8.96 0.87
CA ARG A 209 7.75 -8.34 0.49
C ARG A 209 8.94 -9.06 1.12
N GLN A 210 8.88 -9.37 2.42
CA GLN A 210 9.94 -10.10 3.13
C GLN A 210 10.16 -11.48 2.51
N GLN A 211 9.09 -12.21 2.15
CA GLN A 211 9.24 -13.50 1.46
C GLN A 211 9.89 -13.36 0.07
N ALA A 212 9.52 -12.33 -0.69
CA ALA A 212 10.14 -12.08 -1.99
C ALA A 212 11.64 -11.72 -1.86
N GLU A 213 11.97 -10.86 -0.89
CA GLU A 213 13.35 -10.49 -0.57
C GLU A 213 14.18 -11.69 -0.11
N ALA A 214 13.60 -12.58 0.72
CA ALA A 214 14.24 -13.82 1.14
C ALA A 214 14.50 -14.78 -0.03
N GLY A 215 13.54 -14.92 -0.95
CA GLY A 215 13.72 -15.72 -2.17
C GLY A 215 14.85 -15.20 -3.06
N ILE A 216 14.91 -13.89 -3.28
CA ILE A 216 16.01 -13.27 -4.05
C ILE A 216 17.35 -13.49 -3.35
N ALA A 217 17.41 -13.24 -2.04
CA ALA A 217 18.64 -13.41 -1.28
C ALA A 217 19.11 -14.87 -1.25
N ALA A 218 18.20 -15.84 -1.24
CA ALA A 218 18.54 -17.26 -1.31
C ALA A 218 19.17 -17.63 -2.65
N LEU A 219 18.63 -17.11 -3.76
CA LEU A 219 19.22 -17.31 -5.10
C LEU A 219 20.59 -16.65 -5.22
N ASP A 220 20.74 -15.42 -4.71
CA ASP A 220 22.04 -14.72 -4.69
C ASP A 220 23.08 -15.47 -3.85
N TRP A 221 22.66 -16.05 -2.72
CA TRP A 221 23.53 -16.86 -1.87
C TRP A 221 23.98 -18.14 -2.59
N LEU A 222 23.06 -18.86 -3.25
CA LEU A 222 23.41 -20.06 -4.02
C LEU A 222 24.36 -19.75 -5.19
N ARG A 223 24.16 -18.61 -5.86
CA ARG A 223 25.09 -18.13 -6.90
C ARG A 223 26.51 -17.91 -6.37
N GLN A 224 26.64 -17.40 -5.15
CA GLN A 224 27.94 -17.21 -4.49
C GLN A 224 28.54 -18.50 -3.94
N ASN A 225 27.70 -19.52 -3.69
CA ASN A 225 28.07 -20.80 -3.09
C ASN A 225 27.54 -21.98 -3.93
N PRO A 226 28.02 -22.14 -5.18
CA PRO A 226 27.42 -23.07 -6.15
C PRO A 226 27.51 -24.55 -5.74
N ASP A 227 28.50 -24.91 -4.92
CA ASP A 227 28.69 -26.28 -4.41
C ASP A 227 27.94 -26.55 -3.09
N SER A 228 27.20 -25.57 -2.57
CA SER A 228 26.50 -25.67 -1.29
C SER A 228 25.00 -25.95 -1.48
N SER A 229 24.44 -26.84 -0.65
CA SER A 229 22.99 -27.08 -0.62
C SER A 229 22.24 -25.93 0.06
N SER A 230 20.99 -25.68 -0.34
CA SER A 230 20.04 -24.74 0.28
C SER A 230 19.75 -25.05 1.74
N LEU A 231 20.04 -26.28 2.20
CA LEU A 231 20.00 -26.62 3.63
C LEU A 231 20.98 -25.77 4.47
N PHE A 232 22.04 -25.25 3.86
CA PHE A 232 23.02 -24.37 4.50
C PHE A 232 22.69 -22.88 4.39
N LEU A 233 21.55 -22.51 3.79
CA LEU A 233 21.09 -21.12 3.81
C LEU A 233 21.00 -20.61 5.25
N PRO A 234 21.35 -19.32 5.51
CA PRO A 234 21.18 -18.72 6.82
C PRO A 234 19.75 -18.88 7.35
N GLU A 235 19.61 -19.16 8.64
CA GLU A 235 18.30 -19.40 9.29
C GLU A 235 17.31 -18.25 9.05
N GLU A 236 17.79 -17.02 9.17
CA GLU A 236 16.98 -15.81 8.97
C GLU A 236 16.39 -15.73 7.56
N MET A 237 17.10 -16.26 6.56
CA MET A 237 16.67 -16.29 5.16
C MET A 237 15.71 -17.46 4.95
N ARG A 238 16.06 -18.64 5.49
CA ARG A 238 15.25 -19.86 5.36
C ARG A 238 13.89 -19.74 6.02
N ALA A 239 13.82 -19.08 7.18
CA ALA A 239 12.57 -18.86 7.89
C ALA A 239 11.54 -18.12 7.02
N TRP A 240 12.00 -17.13 6.24
CA TRP A 240 11.15 -16.28 5.41
C TRP A 240 10.86 -16.84 4.02
N LEU A 241 11.43 -17.99 3.64
CA LEU A 241 11.10 -18.60 2.35
C LEU A 241 9.66 -19.14 2.36
N ALA A 242 8.91 -18.78 1.32
CA ALA A 242 7.61 -19.38 1.08
C ALA A 242 7.75 -20.86 0.69
N SER A 243 6.72 -21.68 0.95
CA SER A 243 6.79 -23.13 0.69
C SER A 243 7.11 -23.47 -0.77
N ASP A 244 6.52 -22.73 -1.70
CA ASP A 244 6.76 -22.85 -3.14
C ASP A 244 8.19 -22.44 -3.52
N GLN A 245 8.76 -21.43 -2.86
CA GLN A 245 10.15 -21.04 -3.03
C GLN A 245 11.10 -22.14 -2.54
N VAL A 246 10.82 -22.74 -1.37
CA VAL A 246 11.61 -23.88 -0.85
C VAL A 246 11.59 -25.05 -1.83
N ASP A 247 10.43 -25.39 -2.38
CA ASP A 247 10.31 -26.47 -3.35
C ASP A 247 11.00 -26.13 -4.69
N GLY A 248 10.93 -24.87 -5.12
CA GLY A 248 11.67 -24.38 -6.27
C GLY A 248 13.19 -24.48 -6.09
N LEU A 249 13.70 -24.19 -4.90
CA LEU A 249 15.13 -24.34 -4.59
C LEU A 249 15.57 -25.81 -4.59
N LYS A 250 14.74 -26.74 -4.09
CA LYS A 250 15.03 -28.17 -4.19
C LYS A 250 15.09 -28.63 -5.65
N ALA A 251 14.13 -28.20 -6.48
CA ALA A 251 14.14 -28.52 -7.91
C ALA A 251 15.39 -27.97 -8.61
N LEU A 252 15.85 -26.77 -8.22
CA LEU A 252 17.10 -26.18 -8.70
C LEU A 252 18.31 -27.05 -8.31
N GLU A 253 18.37 -27.62 -7.11
CA GLU A 253 19.46 -28.53 -6.69
C GLU A 253 19.41 -29.87 -7.42
N GLU A 254 18.23 -30.48 -7.55
CA GLU A 254 18.08 -31.81 -8.15
C GLU A 254 18.26 -31.80 -9.68
N HIS A 255 17.83 -30.72 -10.33
CA HIS A 255 17.80 -30.63 -11.79
C HIS A 255 18.75 -29.57 -12.36
N GLY A 256 19.46 -28.81 -11.53
CA GLY A 256 20.30 -27.69 -11.94
C GLY A 256 19.53 -26.49 -12.49
N ARG A 257 18.18 -26.50 -12.49
CA ARG A 257 17.34 -25.45 -13.07
C ARG A 257 15.97 -25.32 -12.40
N LEU A 258 15.36 -24.13 -12.51
CA LEU A 258 14.02 -23.81 -12.04
C LEU A 258 12.96 -24.03 -13.12
N VAL A 259 12.31 -25.19 -13.15
CA VAL A 259 11.21 -25.46 -14.10
C VAL A 259 9.91 -24.81 -13.60
N THR A 260 9.52 -23.65 -14.14
CA THR A 260 8.28 -22.95 -13.71
C THR A 260 7.03 -23.40 -14.47
N ALA A 261 7.20 -24.11 -15.60
CA ALA A 261 6.11 -24.65 -16.41
C ALA A 261 6.52 -26.01 -17.02
N PRO A 262 6.13 -27.14 -16.39
CA PRO A 262 6.63 -28.47 -16.77
C PRO A 262 6.14 -28.96 -18.14
N ASP A 263 5.04 -28.41 -18.66
CA ASP A 263 4.45 -28.75 -19.96
C ASP A 263 4.86 -27.80 -21.09
N LEU A 264 5.66 -26.76 -20.77
CA LEU A 264 5.95 -25.68 -21.70
C LEU A 264 6.68 -26.16 -22.94
N PHE A 265 7.64 -27.06 -22.79
CA PHE A 265 8.40 -27.61 -23.91
C PHE A 265 7.47 -28.29 -24.92
N GLU A 266 6.63 -29.23 -24.47
CA GLU A 266 5.72 -29.98 -25.36
C GLU A 266 4.66 -29.06 -25.99
N ARG A 267 4.21 -28.03 -25.27
CA ARG A 267 3.29 -27.03 -25.82
C ARG A 267 3.95 -26.19 -26.92
N LEU A 268 5.17 -25.71 -26.69
CA LEU A 268 5.94 -24.96 -27.69
C LEU A 268 6.29 -25.83 -28.90
N ASP A 269 6.66 -27.08 -28.67
CA ASP A 269 6.95 -28.06 -29.72
C ASP A 269 5.73 -28.34 -30.61
N ARG A 270 4.56 -28.57 -29.99
CA ARG A 270 3.29 -28.73 -30.70
C ARG A 270 2.96 -27.48 -31.52
N GLN A 271 3.09 -26.30 -30.93
CA GLN A 271 2.80 -25.04 -31.63
C GLN A 271 3.78 -24.83 -32.80
N LEU A 272 5.06 -25.16 -32.63
CA LEU A 272 6.06 -25.10 -33.69
C LEU A 272 5.70 -25.98 -34.89
N VAL A 273 5.18 -27.19 -34.65
CA VAL A 273 4.90 -28.19 -35.70
C VAL A 273 3.59 -27.93 -36.45
N TYR A 274 2.54 -27.58 -35.70
CA TYR A 274 1.18 -27.44 -36.21
C TYR A 274 0.78 -26.00 -36.51
N GLU A 275 1.36 -25.02 -35.82
CA GLU A 275 1.04 -23.59 -35.92
C GLU A 275 2.32 -22.74 -36.06
N PRO A 276 3.18 -23.00 -37.07
CA PRO A 276 4.51 -22.37 -37.18
C PRO A 276 4.44 -20.83 -37.27
N GLU A 277 3.40 -20.29 -37.91
CA GLU A 277 3.18 -18.84 -37.98
C GLU A 277 2.88 -18.23 -36.60
N ALA A 278 2.10 -18.93 -35.76
CA ALA A 278 1.81 -18.49 -34.40
C ALA A 278 3.06 -18.60 -33.53
N PHE A 279 3.81 -19.69 -33.65
CA PHE A 279 5.08 -19.90 -32.97
C PHE A 279 6.12 -18.82 -33.30
N ALA A 280 6.21 -18.40 -34.57
CA ALA A 280 7.12 -17.35 -35.03
C ALA A 280 6.94 -15.99 -34.34
N THR A 281 5.76 -15.73 -33.76
CA THR A 281 5.43 -14.48 -33.07
C THR A 281 5.63 -14.53 -31.55
N LEU A 282 6.03 -15.68 -31.00
CA LEU A 282 6.20 -15.84 -29.56
C LEU A 282 7.45 -15.12 -29.04
N ASP A 283 7.33 -14.51 -27.86
CA ASP A 283 8.45 -13.97 -27.12
C ASP A 283 9.11 -15.09 -26.28
N LEU A 284 10.04 -15.83 -26.89
CA LEU A 284 10.72 -16.97 -26.26
C LEU A 284 11.54 -16.58 -25.02
N ASP A 285 11.97 -15.33 -24.91
CA ASP A 285 12.76 -14.84 -23.77
C ASP A 285 11.96 -14.86 -22.46
N ARG A 286 10.62 -14.73 -22.54
CA ARG A 286 9.72 -14.92 -21.38
C ARG A 286 9.75 -16.33 -20.80
N HIS A 287 10.24 -17.29 -21.57
CA HIS A 287 10.24 -18.71 -21.26
C HIS A 287 11.62 -19.24 -20.89
N ARG A 288 12.65 -18.39 -20.88
CA ARG A 288 14.05 -18.77 -20.66
C ARG A 288 14.32 -19.45 -19.32
N LEU A 289 13.53 -19.20 -18.27
CA LEU A 289 13.71 -19.91 -16.99
C LEU A 289 13.19 -21.35 -17.03
N SER A 290 12.16 -21.62 -17.84
CA SER A 290 11.53 -22.94 -17.96
C SER A 290 12.14 -23.81 -19.06
N LEU A 291 12.80 -23.20 -20.04
CA LEU A 291 13.60 -23.86 -21.06
C LEU A 291 15.06 -23.86 -20.57
N ASP A 292 15.85 -24.90 -20.84
CA ASP A 292 17.31 -24.75 -20.68
C ASP A 292 17.90 -23.93 -21.86
N ASP A 293 19.20 -23.62 -21.78
CA ASP A 293 19.88 -22.85 -22.82
C ASP A 293 19.89 -23.60 -24.17
N ASP A 294 19.92 -24.93 -24.16
CA ASP A 294 19.93 -25.76 -25.38
C ASP A 294 18.55 -25.78 -26.04
N ASP A 295 17.48 -25.95 -25.26
CA ASP A 295 16.08 -25.91 -25.70
C ASP A 295 15.69 -24.51 -26.16
N HIS A 296 16.09 -23.46 -25.43
CA HIS A 296 15.88 -22.07 -25.85
C HIS A 296 16.60 -21.79 -27.16
N ALA A 297 17.88 -22.18 -27.28
CA ALA A 297 18.66 -22.00 -28.52
C ALA A 297 18.04 -22.78 -29.69
N ARG A 298 17.56 -24.01 -29.46
CA ARG A 298 16.86 -24.82 -30.46
C ARG A 298 15.60 -24.10 -30.96
N PHE A 299 14.72 -23.69 -30.05
CA PHE A 299 13.48 -22.99 -30.41
C PHE A 299 13.75 -21.65 -31.08
N ALA A 300 14.73 -20.88 -30.59
CA ALA A 300 15.11 -19.59 -31.17
C ALA A 300 15.70 -19.73 -32.59
N SER A 301 16.53 -20.76 -32.82
CA SER A 301 17.10 -21.05 -34.15
C SER A 301 16.01 -21.36 -35.16
N VAL A 302 15.04 -22.20 -34.78
CA VAL A 302 13.92 -22.56 -35.66
C VAL A 302 12.96 -21.38 -35.86
N GLN A 303 12.70 -20.60 -34.81
CA GLN A 303 11.87 -19.39 -34.90
C GLN A 303 12.46 -18.39 -35.91
N LYS A 304 13.78 -18.17 -35.85
CA LYS A 304 14.51 -17.32 -36.78
C LYS A 304 14.37 -17.80 -38.22
N ALA A 305 14.58 -19.10 -38.47
CA ALA A 305 14.43 -19.69 -39.81
C ALA A 305 13.01 -19.49 -40.38
N ILE A 306 11.98 -19.67 -39.56
CA ILE A 306 10.58 -19.44 -39.98
C ILE A 306 10.33 -17.96 -40.33
N VAL A 307 10.83 -17.02 -39.52
CA VAL A 307 10.67 -15.58 -39.77
C VAL A 307 11.40 -15.12 -41.03
N GLU A 308 12.59 -15.67 -41.28
CA GLU A 308 13.42 -15.36 -42.45
C GLU A 308 12.91 -16.07 -43.73
N GLY A 309 11.92 -16.96 -43.60
CA GLY A 309 11.36 -17.74 -44.71
C GLY A 309 12.32 -18.82 -45.22
N GLU A 310 13.32 -19.18 -44.41
CA GLU A 310 14.29 -20.22 -44.72
C GLU A 310 13.78 -21.57 -44.21
N ILE A 311 13.77 -22.59 -45.08
CA ILE A 311 13.47 -23.96 -44.65
C ILE A 311 14.75 -24.57 -44.11
N ASP A 312 14.90 -24.59 -42.79
CA ASP A 312 15.95 -25.38 -42.13
C ASP A 312 15.73 -26.88 -42.44
N PRO A 313 16.66 -27.53 -43.19
CA PRO A 313 16.52 -28.95 -43.52
C PRO A 313 16.50 -29.85 -42.27
N ALA A 314 17.16 -29.47 -41.18
CA ALA A 314 17.13 -30.23 -39.93
C ALA A 314 15.73 -30.17 -39.29
N PHE A 315 15.14 -28.98 -39.22
CA PHE A 315 13.77 -28.80 -38.77
C PHE A 315 12.75 -29.53 -39.66
N ALA A 316 12.92 -29.55 -40.99
CA ALA A 316 12.02 -30.28 -41.88
C ALA A 316 11.99 -31.79 -41.57
N ARG A 317 13.17 -32.38 -41.29
CA ARG A 317 13.30 -33.79 -40.90
C ARG A 317 12.70 -34.05 -39.52
N TYR A 318 12.96 -33.15 -38.57
CA TYR A 318 12.34 -33.18 -37.25
C TYR A 318 10.81 -33.17 -37.33
N ARG A 319 10.24 -32.23 -38.10
CA ARG A 319 8.79 -32.09 -38.28
C ARG A 319 8.16 -33.34 -38.87
N LEU A 320 8.81 -33.96 -39.86
CA LEU A 320 8.35 -35.21 -40.46
C LEU A 320 8.32 -36.36 -39.44
N ALA A 321 9.39 -36.52 -38.67
CA ALA A 321 9.46 -37.54 -37.62
C ALA A 321 8.38 -37.31 -36.54
N ARG A 322 8.23 -36.06 -36.10
CA ARG A 322 7.25 -35.65 -35.09
C ARG A 322 5.81 -35.94 -35.51
N LEU A 323 5.45 -35.61 -36.77
CA LEU A 323 4.16 -35.95 -37.35
C LEU A 323 3.96 -37.46 -37.51
N GLY A 324 5.03 -38.20 -37.82
CA GLY A 324 5.02 -39.67 -37.87
C GLY A 324 4.69 -40.30 -36.52
N ILE A 325 5.33 -39.82 -35.44
CA ILE A 325 5.04 -40.25 -34.07
C ILE A 325 3.58 -39.97 -33.70
N ASP A 326 3.09 -38.75 -33.92
CA ASP A 326 1.71 -38.41 -33.57
C ASP A 326 0.69 -39.23 -34.35
N HIS A 327 0.94 -39.46 -35.64
CA HIS A 327 0.06 -40.28 -36.46
C HIS A 327 0.02 -41.73 -35.99
N ALA A 328 1.17 -42.30 -35.63
CA ALA A 328 1.25 -43.68 -35.14
C ALA A 328 0.63 -43.84 -33.74
N LEU A 329 0.77 -42.84 -32.86
CA LEU A 329 0.09 -42.80 -31.56
C LEU A 329 -1.43 -42.69 -31.72
N GLU A 330 -1.89 -41.86 -32.65
CA GLU A 330 -3.33 -41.72 -32.99
C GLU A 330 -3.90 -43.05 -33.52
N GLN A 331 -3.18 -43.77 -34.38
CA GLN A 331 -3.58 -45.10 -34.87
C GLN A 331 -3.68 -46.16 -33.76
N ARG A 332 -2.98 -45.96 -32.64
CA ARG A 332 -2.97 -46.87 -31.48
C ARG A 332 -3.99 -46.47 -30.42
N ASP A 333 -4.86 -45.50 -30.67
CA ASP A 333 -5.79 -44.91 -29.68
C ASP A 333 -5.07 -44.49 -28.38
N SER A 334 -3.81 -44.05 -28.48
CA SER A 334 -3.00 -43.61 -27.34
C SER A 334 -3.26 -42.15 -26.99
N ASP A 335 -3.07 -41.78 -25.72
CA ASP A 335 -3.16 -40.38 -25.30
C ASP A 335 -1.96 -39.60 -25.86
N GLY A 336 -2.21 -38.84 -26.93
CA GLY A 336 -1.21 -38.03 -27.61
C GLY A 336 -0.61 -36.92 -26.74
N ASP A 337 -1.23 -36.55 -25.61
CA ASP A 337 -0.67 -35.55 -24.68
C ASP A 337 -0.16 -36.20 -23.37
N GLY A 338 -0.14 -37.55 -23.30
CA GLY A 338 0.30 -38.31 -22.14
C GLY A 338 1.83 -38.49 -22.03
N ALA A 339 2.28 -39.01 -20.87
CA ALA A 339 3.71 -39.22 -20.58
C ALA A 339 4.41 -40.18 -21.57
N GLU A 340 3.68 -41.17 -22.10
CA GLU A 340 4.20 -42.10 -23.11
C GLU A 340 4.49 -41.37 -24.44
N ALA A 341 3.59 -40.49 -24.88
CA ALA A 341 3.78 -39.68 -26.07
C ALA A 341 4.96 -38.71 -25.91
N ALA A 342 5.06 -38.05 -24.75
CA ALA A 342 6.20 -37.18 -24.41
C ALA A 342 7.53 -37.95 -24.42
N GLY A 343 7.55 -39.18 -23.87
CA GLY A 343 8.71 -40.07 -23.89
C GLY A 343 9.13 -40.46 -25.31
N ALA A 344 8.20 -40.93 -26.14
CA ALA A 344 8.49 -41.31 -27.52
C ALA A 344 9.04 -40.13 -28.35
N ARG A 345 8.53 -38.91 -28.14
CA ARG A 345 9.05 -37.70 -28.80
C ARG A 345 10.44 -37.32 -28.30
N ALA A 346 10.71 -37.47 -27.01
CA ALA A 346 12.04 -37.23 -26.44
C ALA A 346 13.07 -38.21 -27.02
N ASP A 347 12.72 -39.50 -27.11
CA ASP A 347 13.59 -40.52 -27.71
C ASP A 347 13.82 -40.26 -29.20
N MET A 348 12.78 -39.87 -29.94
CA MET A 348 12.88 -39.47 -31.35
C MET A 348 13.83 -38.29 -31.53
N ARG A 349 13.72 -37.24 -30.69
CA ARG A 349 14.65 -36.10 -30.70
C ARG A 349 16.08 -36.56 -30.50
N HIS A 350 16.33 -37.34 -29.46
CA HIS A 350 17.67 -37.85 -29.17
C HIS A 350 18.25 -38.67 -30.32
N LEU A 351 17.45 -39.53 -30.95
CA LEU A 351 17.90 -40.32 -32.10
C LEU A 351 18.19 -39.47 -33.34
N LEU A 352 17.38 -38.45 -33.62
CA LEU A 352 17.62 -37.54 -34.74
C LEU A 352 18.87 -36.69 -34.51
N ASP A 353 19.04 -36.14 -33.32
CA ASP A 353 20.19 -35.29 -32.97
C ASP A 353 21.51 -36.09 -33.02
N ALA A 354 21.49 -37.35 -32.59
CA ALA A 354 22.66 -38.22 -32.62
C ALA A 354 22.95 -38.84 -34.00
N PHE A 355 21.97 -38.88 -34.92
CA PHE A 355 22.06 -39.67 -36.15
C PHE A 355 23.25 -39.29 -37.01
N GLU A 356 23.42 -38.01 -37.32
CA GLU A 356 24.47 -37.55 -38.24
C GLU A 356 25.88 -37.78 -37.66
N ALA A 357 26.02 -37.65 -36.33
CA ALA A 357 27.27 -37.94 -35.64
C ALA A 357 27.63 -39.44 -35.66
N ILE A 358 26.63 -40.32 -35.66
CA ILE A 358 26.81 -41.78 -35.66
C ILE A 358 27.02 -42.30 -37.09
N GLU A 359 26.17 -41.89 -38.03
CA GLU A 359 26.10 -42.43 -39.39
C GLU A 359 26.94 -41.64 -40.40
N GLY A 360 27.45 -40.46 -40.03
CA GLY A 360 28.29 -39.60 -40.87
C GLY A 360 27.56 -38.98 -42.07
N ARG A 361 26.22 -38.98 -42.05
CA ARG A 361 25.34 -38.47 -43.11
C ARG A 361 24.02 -37.95 -42.52
N PRO A 362 23.31 -37.02 -43.20
CA PRO A 362 21.98 -36.61 -42.77
C PRO A 362 20.95 -37.73 -42.90
N THR A 363 19.87 -37.65 -42.12
CA THR A 363 18.74 -38.59 -42.17
C THR A 363 17.98 -38.48 -43.49
N THR A 364 17.71 -39.62 -44.12
CA THR A 364 16.78 -39.76 -45.24
C THR A 364 15.36 -40.05 -44.73
N LEU A 365 14.37 -40.05 -45.62
CA LEU A 365 12.99 -40.39 -45.27
C LEU A 365 12.87 -41.81 -44.68
N ALA A 366 13.59 -42.78 -45.22
CA ALA A 366 13.60 -44.15 -44.71
C ALA A 366 14.22 -44.24 -43.31
N ASP A 367 15.22 -43.41 -43.01
CA ASP A 367 15.81 -43.35 -41.67
C ASP A 367 14.82 -42.72 -40.67
N ILE A 368 14.05 -41.71 -41.09
CA ILE A 368 13.00 -41.10 -40.27
C ILE A 368 11.93 -42.12 -39.92
N ASP A 369 11.44 -42.89 -40.90
CA ASP A 369 10.45 -43.94 -40.66
C ASP A 369 10.99 -45.02 -39.70
N ALA A 370 12.27 -45.39 -39.84
CA ALA A 370 12.92 -46.33 -38.92
C ALA A 370 13.07 -45.77 -37.50
N ILE A 371 13.36 -44.48 -37.34
CA ILE A 371 13.41 -43.81 -36.03
C ILE A 371 12.02 -43.77 -35.38
N VAL A 372 10.97 -43.46 -36.15
CA VAL A 372 9.58 -43.48 -35.69
C VAL A 372 9.16 -44.88 -35.23
N ALA A 373 9.44 -45.92 -36.02
CA ALA A 373 9.15 -47.31 -35.64
C ALA A 373 9.92 -47.73 -34.36
N ARG A 374 11.21 -47.38 -34.27
CA ARG A 374 12.09 -47.74 -33.15
C ARG A 374 11.64 -47.12 -31.82
N THR A 375 11.25 -45.85 -31.83
CA THR A 375 10.80 -45.12 -30.63
C THR A 375 9.46 -45.63 -30.10
N LEU A 376 8.63 -46.16 -30.99
CA LEU A 376 7.34 -46.77 -30.64
C LEU A 376 7.41 -48.28 -30.37
N GLY A 377 8.62 -48.85 -30.32
CA GLY A 377 8.87 -50.26 -29.99
C GLY A 377 8.49 -51.26 -31.09
N GLU A 378 8.38 -50.83 -32.36
CA GLU A 378 8.04 -51.71 -33.48
C GLU A 378 9.30 -52.38 -34.06
N ALA A 379 9.26 -53.70 -34.24
CA ALA A 379 10.29 -54.42 -34.98
C ALA A 379 10.25 -53.98 -36.46
N ALA A 380 11.42 -53.77 -37.07
CA ALA A 380 11.61 -53.25 -38.43
C ALA A 380 11.19 -54.21 -39.56
N ASP A 381 10.03 -54.86 -39.45
CA ASP A 381 9.42 -55.69 -40.49
C ASP A 381 8.00 -55.18 -40.79
N GLY A 382 7.94 -54.16 -41.65
CA GLY A 382 6.66 -53.62 -42.11
C GLY A 382 6.81 -52.26 -42.76
N ALA A 383 7.30 -52.23 -44.00
CA ALA A 383 7.23 -51.04 -44.83
C ALA A 383 5.79 -50.50 -44.84
N ILE A 384 5.59 -49.26 -44.35
CA ILE A 384 4.38 -48.51 -44.62
C ILE A 384 4.36 -48.24 -46.13
N VAL A 385 3.63 -49.06 -46.88
CA VAL A 385 3.41 -48.86 -48.30
C VAL A 385 2.60 -47.58 -48.48
N ARG A 386 3.26 -46.47 -48.86
CA ARG A 386 2.61 -45.35 -49.53
C ARG A 386 2.59 -45.60 -51.04
N GLN A 387 1.42 -45.46 -51.66
CA GLN A 387 1.28 -45.41 -53.13
C GLN A 387 2.08 -44.22 -53.70
N PRO A 388 2.67 -44.35 -54.91
CA PRO A 388 3.47 -43.27 -55.51
C PRO A 388 2.55 -42.25 -56.19
N SER A 389 2.51 -41.04 -55.65
CA SER A 389 1.94 -39.88 -56.34
C SER A 389 2.99 -38.77 -56.41
N GLU A 390 3.61 -38.67 -57.58
CA GLU A 390 4.45 -37.60 -58.15
C GLU A 390 5.77 -37.19 -57.44
N PRO A 391 6.83 -36.89 -58.21
CA PRO A 391 8.10 -36.40 -57.66
C PRO A 391 7.91 -35.01 -57.04
N PHE A 392 8.34 -34.87 -55.79
CA PHE A 392 8.28 -33.63 -55.03
C PHE A 392 9.20 -32.55 -55.63
N ASP A 393 8.61 -31.39 -55.94
CA ASP A 393 9.31 -30.14 -56.25
C ASP A 393 9.36 -29.27 -54.97
N PRO A 394 10.55 -28.94 -54.42
CA PRO A 394 10.69 -28.18 -53.18
C PRO A 394 10.18 -26.73 -53.25
N HIS A 395 9.65 -26.26 -54.39
CA HIS A 395 9.13 -24.89 -54.55
C HIS A 395 7.61 -24.79 -54.74
N HIS A 396 6.84 -25.89 -54.65
CA HIS A 396 5.39 -25.81 -54.88
C HIS A 396 4.57 -25.58 -53.60
N VAL A 397 4.10 -24.33 -53.42
CA VAL A 397 3.06 -23.97 -52.44
C VAL A 397 1.72 -24.52 -52.91
N VAL A 398 1.07 -25.36 -52.11
CA VAL A 398 -0.36 -25.71 -52.27
C VAL A 398 -1.17 -24.90 -51.25
N PRO A 399 -2.19 -24.12 -51.66
CA PRO A 399 -3.06 -23.40 -50.75
C PRO A 399 -4.01 -24.39 -50.06
N THR A 400 -3.92 -24.52 -48.73
CA THR A 400 -4.81 -25.38 -47.96
C THR A 400 -6.24 -24.83 -47.98
N GLY A 401 -7.12 -25.57 -48.65
CA GLY A 401 -8.57 -25.43 -48.55
C GLY A 401 -9.03 -25.66 -47.11
N ARG A 402 -9.84 -24.71 -46.63
CA ARG A 402 -10.49 -24.65 -45.32
C ARG A 402 -11.43 -25.86 -45.12
N PRO A 403 -11.36 -26.61 -44.00
CA PRO A 403 -12.41 -27.57 -43.66
C PRO A 403 -13.67 -26.86 -43.09
N PRO A 404 -14.86 -27.48 -43.18
CA PRO A 404 -16.13 -26.84 -42.82
C PRO A 404 -16.30 -26.68 -41.30
N ARG A 405 -16.77 -25.49 -40.90
CA ARG A 405 -17.12 -25.13 -39.51
C ARG A 405 -18.28 -25.98 -38.99
N ARG A 406 -18.11 -26.62 -37.82
CA ARG A 406 -19.23 -26.98 -36.94
C ARG A 406 -19.84 -25.71 -36.30
N PRO A 407 -21.17 -25.61 -36.14
CA PRO A 407 -21.78 -24.47 -35.46
C PRO A 407 -21.56 -24.57 -33.93
N PRO A 408 -21.35 -23.45 -33.23
CA PRO A 408 -21.15 -23.47 -31.78
C PRO A 408 -22.48 -23.66 -31.05
N ALA A 409 -22.45 -24.50 -30.01
CA ALA A 409 -23.49 -24.54 -28.99
C ALA A 409 -23.50 -23.22 -28.20
N GLN A 410 -24.69 -22.69 -27.95
CA GLN A 410 -24.92 -21.44 -27.22
C GLN A 410 -24.41 -21.54 -25.77
N GLN A 411 -23.51 -20.63 -25.39
CA GLN A 411 -23.25 -20.29 -23.98
C GLN A 411 -23.96 -18.97 -23.62
N PRO A 412 -24.44 -18.82 -22.38
CA PRO A 412 -25.09 -17.59 -21.90
C PRO A 412 -24.09 -16.44 -21.67
N PRO A 413 -24.54 -15.17 -21.66
CA PRO A 413 -23.64 -14.02 -21.75
C PRO A 413 -22.98 -13.68 -20.40
N GLY A 414 -21.66 -13.60 -20.38
CA GLY A 414 -20.86 -12.93 -19.35
C GLY A 414 -20.49 -11.49 -19.75
N PRO A 415 -20.16 -10.60 -18.79
CA PRO A 415 -20.09 -9.15 -19.01
C PRO A 415 -18.86 -8.71 -19.83
N SER A 416 -19.11 -7.83 -20.80
CA SER A 416 -18.14 -7.18 -21.68
C SER A 416 -17.00 -6.48 -20.94
N ARG A 417 -15.76 -6.93 -21.18
CA ARG A 417 -14.54 -6.14 -20.99
C ARG A 417 -14.16 -5.49 -22.32
N ASN A 418 -14.65 -4.27 -22.55
CA ASN A 418 -14.07 -3.37 -23.56
C ASN A 418 -14.11 -1.95 -23.00
N THR A 419 -13.06 -1.60 -22.28
CA THR A 419 -12.69 -0.21 -22.00
C THR A 419 -11.18 -0.12 -22.25
N PRO A 420 -10.70 0.75 -23.14
CA PRO A 420 -9.28 0.91 -23.40
C PRO A 420 -8.56 1.54 -22.19
N PRO A 421 -7.28 1.21 -21.94
CA PRO A 421 -6.52 1.79 -20.83
C PRO A 421 -6.15 3.26 -21.09
N ASP A 422 -6.20 4.05 -20.03
CA ASP A 422 -5.87 5.48 -19.94
C ASP A 422 -4.33 5.72 -20.07
N PRO A 423 -3.84 6.67 -20.87
CA PRO A 423 -2.40 6.86 -21.13
C PRO A 423 -1.58 7.48 -19.98
N THR A 424 -2.14 7.67 -18.79
CA THR A 424 -1.49 8.45 -17.71
C THR A 424 -0.84 7.64 -16.57
N GLN A 425 -0.75 6.30 -16.68
CA GLN A 425 -0.01 5.51 -15.69
C GLN A 425 1.40 5.15 -16.19
N GLN A 426 2.39 5.96 -15.82
CA GLN A 426 3.77 5.50 -15.78
C GLN A 426 3.90 4.41 -14.69
N PRO A 427 4.55 3.27 -14.97
CA PRO A 427 4.87 2.30 -13.93
C PRO A 427 5.85 2.93 -12.92
N PRO A 428 5.71 2.65 -11.61
CA PRO A 428 6.65 3.15 -10.62
C PRO A 428 8.05 2.59 -10.89
N ARG A 429 9.05 3.49 -10.90
CA ARG A 429 10.46 3.11 -10.98
C ARG A 429 10.82 2.25 -9.76
N LEU A 430 11.44 1.11 -10.00
CA LEU A 430 12.08 0.28 -8.97
C LEU A 430 13.16 1.13 -8.24
N PRO A 431 13.17 1.17 -6.90
CA PRO A 431 14.30 1.73 -6.17
C PRO A 431 15.51 0.78 -6.27
N GLU A 432 16.71 1.36 -6.34
CA GLU A 432 17.97 0.63 -6.35
C GLU A 432 18.15 -0.24 -5.08
N PRO A 433 18.86 -1.38 -5.17
CA PRO A 433 19.07 -2.28 -4.04
C PRO A 433 19.81 -1.56 -2.92
N THR A 434 19.19 -1.52 -1.74
CA THR A 434 19.82 -0.96 -0.55
C THR A 434 20.75 -2.00 0.04
N GLU A 435 22.03 -1.65 0.20
CA GLU A 435 23.05 -2.51 0.82
C GLU A 435 22.58 -3.02 2.19
N PHE A 436 22.59 -4.35 2.35
CA PHE A 436 22.38 -5.05 3.60
C PHE A 436 23.56 -4.76 4.55
N LYS A 437 23.50 -3.66 5.31
CA LYS A 437 24.47 -3.39 6.37
C LYS A 437 24.12 -4.22 7.60
N SER A 438 24.86 -5.31 7.78
CA SER A 438 24.92 -6.09 9.00
C SER A 438 25.36 -5.22 10.19
N ARG A 439 24.40 -4.71 10.96
CA ARG A 439 24.65 -4.25 12.32
C ARG A 439 24.76 -5.49 13.21
N ILE A 440 25.98 -5.94 13.47
CA ILE A 440 26.28 -6.84 14.59
C ILE A 440 26.42 -5.97 15.85
N PRO A 441 25.54 -6.08 16.86
CA PRO A 441 25.76 -5.44 18.15
C PRO A 441 26.51 -6.41 19.08
N GLY A 442 27.72 -6.01 19.49
CA GLY A 442 28.28 -6.36 20.80
C GLY A 442 28.85 -7.77 20.98
N GLN A 443 30.06 -8.02 20.48
CA GLN A 443 31.01 -8.90 21.19
C GLN A 443 32.05 -8.05 21.90
N SER A 444 31.79 -7.83 23.20
CA SER A 444 32.76 -7.25 24.12
C SER A 444 33.85 -8.28 24.43
N LYS A 445 35.10 -7.86 24.24
CA LYS A 445 36.31 -8.56 24.64
C LYS A 445 36.32 -8.85 26.16
N ARG A 446 36.63 -10.09 26.53
CA ARG A 446 37.36 -10.62 27.72
C ARG A 446 36.87 -12.06 27.93
N ALA A 447 37.67 -13.10 28.09
CA ALA A 447 39.06 -13.24 28.50
C ALA A 447 39.60 -14.59 28.00
N PHE A 448 40.87 -14.67 27.64
CA PHE A 448 41.79 -15.80 27.90
C PHE A 448 43.18 -15.38 27.40
N GLU A 449 43.97 -14.81 28.30
CA GLU A 449 45.42 -15.02 28.50
C GLU A 449 45.85 -14.24 29.76
#